data_AF-A0A9X3LXN0-F1
#
_entry.id   AF-A0A9X3LXN0-F1
#
_cell.length_a   1.000
_cell.length_b   1.000
_cell.length_c   1.000
_cell.angle_alpha   90.00
_cell.angle_beta   90.00
_cell.angle_gamma   90.00
#
_symmetry.space_group_name_H-M   'P 1'
#
loop_
_entity.id
_entity.type
_entity.pdbx_description
1 polymer ?
#
loop_
_entity_poly.entity_id
_entity_poly.type
_entity_poly.pdbx_seq_one_letter_code
_entity_poly.pdbx_strand_id
1 'polypeptide(L)'
;MAATPLSADPNLHDINLHVKPGKERAPFFRYIRINLPRLTRALIVAVVALQAILTFYIAHTDFVIFPGQEVVLYAISILCAVFSVLGAVTRWRIWDFGLIPAIGALVLYFGALAGTPPWVWNGADIHLAAAWNTAAFCGIVYLIIYWALEYGVLVAYPDDQGFED
;
A
#
# COMPACT_ATOMS: atom_id res chain seq x y z
N MET A 1 51.54 -20.01 -23.60
CA MET A 1 50.57 -19.91 -22.49
C MET A 1 50.64 -18.49 -21.97
N ALA A 2 49.65 -17.64 -22.28
CA ALA A 2 49.66 -16.24 -21.87
C ALA A 2 49.25 -16.13 -20.40
N ALA A 3 50.11 -15.54 -19.57
CA ALA A 3 49.83 -15.27 -18.18
C ALA A 3 48.77 -14.17 -18.09
N THR A 4 47.61 -14.48 -17.52
CA THR A 4 46.62 -13.50 -17.11
C THR A 4 47.22 -12.60 -16.00
N PRO A 5 47.23 -11.26 -16.16
CA PRO A 5 47.77 -10.36 -15.15
C PRO A 5 46.95 -10.42 -13.85
N LEU A 6 47.65 -10.56 -12.72
CA LEU A 6 47.12 -10.75 -11.37
C LEU A 6 46.50 -9.48 -10.72
N SER A 7 46.19 -8.43 -11.47
CA SER A 7 45.78 -7.14 -10.86
C SER A 7 44.77 -6.32 -11.66
N ALA A 8 43.71 -6.97 -12.12
CA ALA A 8 42.48 -6.27 -12.45
C ALA A 8 41.33 -6.91 -11.69
N ASP A 9 41.43 -6.97 -10.35
CA ASP A 9 40.23 -6.81 -9.55
C ASP A 9 39.93 -5.30 -9.59
N PRO A 10 38.90 -4.86 -10.33
CA PRO A 10 38.60 -3.45 -10.44
C PRO A 10 37.92 -2.95 -9.16
N ASN A 11 38.56 -3.13 -7.99
CA ASN A 11 38.09 -2.74 -6.65
C ASN A 11 36.57 -2.93 -6.44
N LEU A 12 35.99 -3.97 -7.04
CA LEU A 12 34.54 -4.19 -6.99
C LEU A 12 34.12 -4.50 -5.55
N HIS A 13 35.01 -5.19 -4.82
CA HIS A 13 34.85 -5.41 -3.37
C HIS A 13 34.77 -4.09 -2.59
N ASP A 14 35.58 -3.09 -2.94
CA ASP A 14 35.64 -1.81 -2.22
C ASP A 14 34.41 -0.94 -2.53
N ILE A 15 33.89 -0.99 -3.76
CA ILE A 15 32.66 -0.30 -4.15
C ILE A 15 31.43 -0.96 -3.51
N ASN A 16 31.38 -2.30 -3.45
CA ASN A 16 30.28 -3.04 -2.82
C ASN A 16 30.20 -2.84 -1.30
N LEU A 17 31.25 -2.35 -0.64
CA LEU A 17 31.19 -1.92 0.78
C LEU A 17 30.38 -0.62 0.97
N HIS A 18 30.25 0.20 -0.08
CA HIS A 18 29.60 1.51 -0.04
C HIS A 18 28.22 1.53 -0.70
N VAL A 19 27.92 0.55 -1.55
CA VAL A 19 26.61 0.37 -2.19
C VAL A 19 25.78 -0.59 -1.34
N LYS A 20 24.60 -0.14 -0.90
CA LYS A 20 23.69 -1.02 -0.15
C LYS A 20 23.19 -2.15 -1.07
N PRO A 21 23.19 -3.41 -0.59
CA PRO A 21 22.63 -4.51 -1.35
C PRO A 21 21.15 -4.22 -1.66
N GLY A 22 20.79 -4.23 -2.94
CA GLY A 22 19.42 -4.14 -3.42
C GLY A 22 18.58 -5.36 -3.07
N LYS A 23 17.27 -5.27 -3.31
CA LYS A 23 16.34 -6.39 -3.08
C LYS A 23 16.43 -7.40 -4.22
N GLU A 24 16.22 -8.68 -3.88
CA GLU A 24 16.08 -9.75 -4.87
C GLU A 24 14.64 -9.75 -5.42
N ARG A 25 14.49 -9.79 -6.75
CA ARG A 25 13.18 -9.82 -7.40
C ARG A 25 12.52 -11.20 -7.33
N ALA A 26 11.20 -11.23 -7.45
CA ALA A 26 10.47 -12.49 -7.58
C ALA A 26 10.93 -13.25 -8.84
N PRO A 27 11.29 -14.55 -8.74
CA PRO A 27 11.85 -15.32 -9.86
C PRO A 27 10.95 -15.35 -11.10
N PHE A 28 9.63 -15.42 -10.89
CA PHE A 28 8.64 -15.51 -11.96
C PHE A 28 8.38 -14.16 -12.66
N PHE A 29 8.49 -13.04 -11.94
CA PHE A 29 8.15 -11.70 -12.45
C PHE A 29 9.38 -10.85 -12.80
N ARG A 30 10.59 -11.44 -12.78
CA ARG A 30 11.85 -10.74 -13.04
C ARG A 30 11.85 -9.87 -14.30
N TYR A 31 11.14 -10.31 -15.35
CA TYR A 31 11.07 -9.64 -16.66
C TYR A 31 9.87 -8.70 -16.84
N ILE A 32 8.91 -8.69 -15.90
CA ILE A 32 7.73 -7.83 -15.99
C ILE A 32 7.96 -6.61 -15.10
N ARG A 33 8.28 -5.46 -15.72
CA ARG A 33 8.46 -4.18 -15.02
C ARG A 33 7.59 -3.11 -15.66
N ILE A 34 6.59 -2.62 -14.93
CA ILE A 34 5.74 -1.50 -15.36
C ILE A 34 6.35 -0.20 -14.83
N ASN A 35 6.96 0.57 -15.73
CA ASN A 35 7.68 1.80 -15.39
C ASN A 35 6.78 3.04 -15.55
N LEU A 36 5.83 3.20 -14.63
CA LEU A 36 4.94 4.38 -14.58
C LEU A 36 4.97 5.02 -13.18
N PRO A 37 6.12 5.52 -12.71
CA PRO A 37 6.37 5.86 -11.31
C PRO A 37 5.43 6.92 -10.73
N ARG A 38 5.08 7.93 -11.53
CA ARG A 38 4.12 8.96 -11.14
C ARG A 38 2.68 8.44 -11.10
N LEU A 39 2.33 7.56 -12.03
CA LEU A 39 1.00 6.95 -12.08
C LEU A 39 0.80 6.00 -10.91
N THR A 40 1.77 5.12 -10.64
CA THR A 40 1.73 4.20 -9.50
C THR A 40 1.59 4.97 -8.19
N ARG A 41 2.35 6.05 -8.02
CA ARG A 41 2.21 6.95 -6.87
C ARG A 41 0.81 7.57 -6.79
N ALA A 42 0.31 8.12 -7.90
CA ALA A 42 -1.02 8.73 -7.95
C ALA A 42 -2.12 7.70 -7.62
N LEU A 43 -1.99 6.46 -8.10
CA LEU A 43 -2.90 5.37 -7.80
C LEU A 43 -2.88 5.02 -6.31
N ILE A 44 -1.72 4.91 -5.69
CA ILE A 44 -1.60 4.67 -4.24
C ILE A 44 -2.31 5.77 -3.45
N VAL A 45 -2.02 7.04 -3.78
CA VAL A 45 -2.66 8.19 -3.12
C VAL A 45 -4.18 8.15 -3.33
N ALA A 46 -4.65 7.85 -4.55
CA ALA A 46 -6.07 7.76 -4.85
C ALA A 46 -6.77 6.64 -4.06
N VAL A 47 -6.14 5.48 -3.92
CA VAL A 47 -6.69 4.35 -3.15
C VAL A 47 -6.80 4.71 -1.67
N VAL A 48 -5.77 5.31 -1.08
CA VAL A 48 -5.78 5.74 0.33
C VAL A 48 -6.78 6.89 0.55
N ALA A 49 -6.89 7.82 -0.39
CA ALA A 49 -7.86 8.92 -0.32
C ALA A 49 -9.30 8.42 -0.41
N LEU A 50 -9.56 7.47 -1.32
CA LEU A 50 -10.86 6.80 -1.42
C LEU A 50 -11.20 6.09 -0.11
N GLN A 51 -10.24 5.39 0.50
CA GLN A 51 -10.44 4.76 1.79
C GLN A 51 -10.79 5.77 2.90
N ALA A 52 -10.13 6.94 2.93
CA ALA A 52 -10.49 8.02 3.86
C ALA A 52 -11.94 8.45 3.69
N ILE A 53 -12.38 8.70 2.45
CA ILE A 53 -13.74 9.14 2.13
C ILE A 53 -14.77 8.08 2.54
N LEU A 54 -14.51 6.81 2.22
CA LEU A 54 -15.45 5.72 2.52
C LEU A 54 -15.58 5.48 4.03
N THR A 55 -14.47 5.45 4.75
CA THR A 55 -14.49 5.30 6.22
C THR A 55 -15.15 6.48 6.92
N PHE A 56 -14.96 7.70 6.42
CA PHE A 56 -15.70 8.89 6.88
C PHE A 56 -17.20 8.75 6.63
N TYR A 57 -17.59 8.34 5.42
CA TYR A 57 -19.00 8.13 5.08
C TYR A 57 -19.67 7.10 5.99
N ILE A 58 -19.02 5.95 6.21
CA ILE A 58 -19.52 4.90 7.11
C ILE A 58 -19.66 5.43 8.54
N ALA A 59 -18.69 6.21 9.04
CA ALA A 59 -18.72 6.82 10.37
C ALA A 59 -19.88 7.81 10.57
N HIS A 60 -20.43 8.35 9.48
CA HIS A 60 -21.52 9.32 9.50
C HIS A 60 -22.90 8.69 9.32
N THR A 61 -22.97 7.36 9.29
CA THR A 61 -24.25 6.64 9.22
C THR A 61 -24.73 6.21 10.59
N ASP A 62 -26.05 6.22 10.80
CA ASP A 62 -26.67 5.78 12.05
C ASP A 62 -26.67 4.24 12.22
N PHE A 63 -26.04 3.50 11.31
CA PHE A 63 -26.02 2.05 11.35
C PHE A 63 -24.96 1.54 12.33
N VAL A 64 -25.40 0.81 13.35
CA VAL A 64 -24.51 0.26 14.38
C VAL A 64 -23.91 -1.06 13.91
N ILE A 65 -22.58 -1.10 13.75
CA ILE A 65 -21.79 -2.26 13.35
C ILE A 65 -21.16 -2.93 14.58
N PHE A 66 -20.48 -2.16 15.42
CA PHE A 66 -19.90 -2.63 16.68
C PHE A 66 -19.71 -1.48 17.69
N PRO A 67 -19.59 -1.77 18.99
CA PRO A 67 -19.36 -0.76 20.02
C PRO A 67 -18.06 0.02 19.76
N GLY A 68 -18.15 1.36 19.72
CA GLY A 68 -16.99 2.23 19.48
C GLY A 68 -16.58 2.36 18.01
N GLN A 69 -17.42 1.92 17.06
CA GLN A 69 -17.15 2.02 15.62
C GLN A 69 -16.76 3.42 15.16
N GLU A 70 -17.40 4.47 15.69
CA GLU A 70 -17.20 5.85 15.25
C GLU A 70 -15.76 6.28 15.50
N VAL A 71 -15.24 5.99 16.70
CA VAL A 71 -13.87 6.34 17.08
C VAL A 71 -12.87 5.64 16.15
N VAL A 72 -13.10 4.35 15.86
CA VAL A 72 -12.21 3.57 14.99
C VAL A 72 -12.26 4.08 13.54
N LEU A 73 -13.46 4.30 13.00
CA LEU A 73 -13.66 4.77 11.62
C LEU A 73 -13.11 6.19 11.42
N TYR A 74 -13.33 7.11 12.37
CA TYR A 74 -12.73 8.44 12.31
C TYR A 74 -11.21 8.40 12.43
N ALA A 75 -10.65 7.56 13.31
CA ALA A 75 -9.21 7.40 13.43
C ALA A 75 -8.59 6.92 12.10
N ILE A 76 -9.19 5.90 11.46
CA ILE A 76 -8.74 5.40 10.16
C ILE A 76 -8.90 6.47 9.08
N SER A 77 -10.04 7.17 9.05
CA SER A 77 -10.31 8.24 8.09
C SER A 77 -9.25 9.35 8.18
N ILE A 78 -8.98 9.85 9.39
CA ILE A 78 -7.98 10.90 9.62
C ILE A 78 -6.59 10.40 9.22
N LEU A 79 -6.23 9.18 9.61
CA LEU A 79 -4.94 8.58 9.26
C LEU A 79 -4.77 8.49 7.74
N CYS A 80 -5.78 7.99 7.02
CA CYS A 80 -5.78 7.90 5.56
C CYS A 80 -5.71 9.29 4.91
N ALA A 81 -6.45 10.28 5.43
CA ALA A 81 -6.44 11.64 4.92
C ALA A 81 -5.05 12.28 5.06
N VAL A 82 -4.42 12.16 6.24
CA VAL A 82 -3.05 12.65 6.49
C VAL A 82 -2.06 11.99 5.52
N PHE A 83 -2.10 10.66 5.37
CA PHE A 83 -1.21 9.97 4.44
C PHE A 83 -1.46 10.35 2.98
N SER A 84 -2.71 10.58 2.59
CA SER A 84 -3.05 11.00 1.22
C SER A 84 -2.48 12.39 0.92
N VAL A 85 -2.61 13.34 1.85
CA VAL A 85 -2.04 14.68 1.72
C VAL A 85 -0.51 14.65 1.69
N LEU A 86 0.11 13.92 2.61
CA LEU A 86 1.57 13.74 2.61
C LEU A 86 2.03 13.08 1.30
N GLY A 87 1.30 12.08 0.82
CA GLY A 87 1.57 11.39 -0.43
C GLY A 87 1.41 12.25 -1.69
N ALA A 88 0.49 13.21 -1.66
CA ALA A 88 0.30 14.15 -2.76
C ALA A 88 1.36 15.26 -2.79
N VAL A 89 1.77 15.77 -1.62
CA VAL A 89 2.57 17.01 -1.53
C VAL A 89 4.07 16.75 -1.31
N THR A 90 4.44 15.68 -0.60
CA THR A 90 5.85 15.40 -0.27
C THR A 90 6.53 14.54 -1.33
N ARG A 91 7.81 14.20 -1.16
CA ARG A 91 8.50 13.16 -1.96
C ARG A 91 8.71 11.86 -1.18
N TRP A 92 8.04 11.68 -0.04
CA TRP A 92 8.25 10.51 0.81
C TRP A 92 7.78 9.22 0.15
N ARG A 93 8.39 8.10 0.54
CA ARG A 93 7.96 6.74 0.21
C ARG A 93 6.71 6.38 0.99
N ILE A 94 5.59 6.94 0.56
CA ILE A 94 4.27 6.74 1.16
C ILE A 94 3.79 5.28 1.16
N TRP A 95 4.35 4.43 0.30
CA TRP A 95 3.99 3.01 0.24
C TRP A 95 4.56 2.18 1.40
N ASP A 96 5.60 2.66 2.09
CA ASP A 96 6.12 1.94 3.27
C ASP A 96 5.19 2.12 4.49
N PHE A 97 4.46 3.23 4.56
CA PHE A 97 3.60 3.58 5.71
C PHE A 97 2.12 3.28 5.50
N GLY A 98 1.63 3.30 4.25
CA GLY A 98 0.22 3.05 3.96
C GLY A 98 -0.21 1.59 4.18
N LEU A 99 0.73 0.69 4.53
CA LEU A 99 0.41 -0.65 5.02
C LEU A 99 -0.46 -0.60 6.28
N ILE A 100 -0.26 0.41 7.15
CA ILE A 100 -1.03 0.60 8.38
C ILE A 100 -2.53 0.82 8.07
N PRO A 101 -2.93 1.83 7.28
CA PRO A 101 -4.32 2.00 6.93
C PRO A 101 -4.90 0.84 6.12
N ALA A 102 -4.12 0.19 5.24
CA ALA A 102 -4.59 -0.96 4.48
C ALA A 102 -4.96 -2.15 5.37
N ILE A 103 -4.07 -2.50 6.32
CA ILE A 103 -4.35 -3.54 7.32
C ILE A 103 -5.52 -3.11 8.22
N GLY A 104 -5.56 -1.84 8.62
CA GLY A 104 -6.66 -1.29 9.42
C GLY A 104 -8.03 -1.50 8.78
N ALA A 105 -8.17 -1.29 7.47
CA ALA A 105 -9.41 -1.56 6.74
C ALA A 105 -9.79 -3.05 6.75
N LEU A 106 -8.82 -3.96 6.59
CA LEU A 106 -9.09 -5.39 6.63
C LEU A 106 -9.48 -5.86 8.03
N VAL A 107 -8.76 -5.40 9.06
CA VAL A 107 -9.09 -5.70 10.46
C VAL A 107 -10.47 -5.18 10.81
N LEU A 108 -10.84 -3.99 10.34
CA LEU A 108 -12.17 -3.43 10.52
C LEU A 108 -13.25 -4.26 9.80
N TYR A 109 -12.97 -4.68 8.56
CA TYR A 109 -13.87 -5.54 7.78
C TYR A 109 -14.13 -6.89 8.47
N PHE A 110 -13.08 -7.58 8.90
CA PHE A 110 -13.20 -8.88 9.58
C PHE A 110 -13.68 -8.74 11.02
N GLY A 111 -13.28 -7.69 11.73
CA GLY A 111 -13.72 -7.40 13.09
C GLY A 111 -15.22 -7.18 13.18
N ALA A 112 -15.82 -6.56 12.15
CA ALA A 112 -17.26 -6.41 12.07
C ALA A 112 -18.03 -7.73 11.96
N LEU A 113 -17.39 -8.85 11.59
CA LEU A 113 -18.04 -10.17 11.59
C LEU A 113 -18.45 -10.62 12.99
N ALA A 114 -17.81 -10.08 14.04
CA ALA A 114 -18.19 -10.30 15.44
C ALA A 114 -19.36 -9.41 15.89
N GLY A 115 -19.74 -8.42 15.08
CA GLY A 115 -20.88 -7.53 15.31
C GLY A 115 -21.94 -7.70 14.22
N THR A 116 -22.44 -6.57 13.74
CA THR A 116 -23.46 -6.47 12.68
C THR A 116 -22.85 -5.83 11.44
N PRO A 117 -22.15 -6.59 10.59
CA PRO A 117 -21.54 -6.03 9.40
C PRO A 117 -22.63 -5.43 8.49
N PRO A 118 -22.40 -4.25 7.89
CA PRO A 118 -23.44 -3.52 7.18
C PRO A 118 -23.66 -4.08 5.77
N TRP A 119 -24.17 -5.31 5.69
CA TRP A 119 -24.58 -5.93 4.43
C TRP A 119 -26.04 -5.65 4.12
N VAL A 120 -26.41 -5.68 2.84
CA VAL A 120 -27.80 -5.44 2.39
C VAL A 120 -28.78 -6.39 3.09
N TRP A 121 -28.41 -7.66 3.26
CA TRP A 121 -29.26 -8.64 3.96
C TRP A 121 -29.25 -8.49 5.50
N ASN A 122 -28.36 -7.67 6.05
CA ASN A 122 -28.34 -7.29 7.47
C ASN A 122 -29.09 -5.97 7.73
N GLY A 123 -29.86 -5.46 6.75
CA GLY A 123 -30.66 -4.25 6.88
C GLY A 123 -29.90 -2.95 6.64
N ALA A 124 -28.66 -3.00 6.17
CA ALA A 124 -27.93 -1.81 5.74
C ALA A 124 -28.43 -1.31 4.38
N ASP A 125 -28.41 0.01 4.19
CA ASP A 125 -28.65 0.60 2.88
C ASP A 125 -27.61 0.15 1.84
N ILE A 126 -28.00 0.13 0.56
CA ILE A 126 -27.14 -0.35 -0.53
C ILE A 126 -25.86 0.48 -0.63
N HIS A 127 -25.91 1.78 -0.35
CA HIS A 127 -24.75 2.67 -0.40
C HIS A 127 -23.81 2.42 0.76
N LEU A 128 -24.33 2.16 1.96
CA LEU A 128 -23.53 1.79 3.12
C LEU A 128 -22.83 0.44 2.91
N ALA A 129 -23.56 -0.56 2.41
CA ALA A 129 -22.99 -1.87 2.10
C ALA A 129 -21.93 -1.78 1.00
N ALA A 130 -22.16 -0.97 -0.04
CA ALA A 130 -21.16 -0.71 -1.06
C ALA A 130 -19.91 -0.05 -0.45
N ALA A 131 -20.08 1.01 0.34
CA ALA A 131 -18.98 1.73 0.95
C ALA A 131 -18.12 0.82 1.86
N TRP A 132 -18.78 -0.02 2.65
CA TRP A 132 -18.12 -0.99 3.53
C TRP A 132 -17.23 -1.98 2.76
N ASN A 133 -17.77 -2.60 1.71
CA ASN A 133 -17.03 -3.54 0.89
C ASN A 133 -15.91 -2.84 0.11
N THR A 134 -16.17 -1.66 -0.46
CA THR A 134 -15.16 -0.91 -1.20
C THR A 134 -14.02 -0.46 -0.30
N ALA A 135 -14.28 -0.09 0.96
CA ALA A 135 -13.22 0.25 1.92
C ALA A 135 -12.28 -0.95 2.17
N ALA A 136 -12.82 -2.16 2.26
CA ALA A 136 -12.00 -3.38 2.37
C ALA A 136 -11.23 -3.66 1.07
N PHE A 137 -11.87 -3.50 -0.10
CA PHE A 137 -11.19 -3.66 -1.38
C PHE A 137 -10.05 -2.65 -1.57
N CYS A 138 -10.17 -1.42 -1.07
CA CYS A 138 -9.06 -0.46 -1.04
C CYS A 138 -7.84 -1.04 -0.31
N GLY A 139 -8.05 -1.68 0.85
CA GLY A 139 -7.00 -2.36 1.60
C GLY A 139 -6.36 -3.51 0.80
N ILE A 140 -7.16 -4.36 0.16
CA ILE A 140 -6.66 -5.46 -0.69
C ILE A 140 -5.86 -4.91 -1.87
N VAL A 141 -6.40 -3.94 -2.60
CA VAL A 141 -5.73 -3.31 -3.75
C VAL A 141 -4.42 -2.68 -3.31
N TYR A 142 -4.39 -1.99 -2.17
CA TYR A 142 -3.17 -1.44 -1.60
C TYR A 142 -2.13 -2.53 -1.34
N LEU A 143 -2.51 -3.65 -0.71
CA LEU A 143 -1.59 -4.76 -0.45
C LEU A 143 -1.04 -5.37 -1.75
N ILE A 144 -1.86 -5.48 -2.79
CA ILE A 144 -1.41 -5.95 -4.11
C ILE A 144 -0.39 -4.97 -4.72
N ILE A 145 -0.66 -3.66 -4.64
CA ILE A 145 0.27 -2.64 -5.13
C ILE A 145 1.58 -2.68 -4.32
N TYR A 146 1.49 -2.75 -2.99
CA TYR A 146 2.64 -2.84 -2.09
C TYR A 146 3.50 -4.07 -2.40
N TRP A 147 2.86 -5.25 -2.53
CA TRP A 147 3.53 -6.48 -2.95
C TRP A 147 4.24 -6.29 -4.30
N ALA A 148 3.57 -5.72 -5.29
CA ALA A 148 4.14 -5.51 -6.60
C ALA A 148 5.31 -4.50 -6.59
N LEU A 149 5.31 -3.54 -5.66
CA LEU A 149 6.42 -2.62 -5.42
C LEU A 149 7.60 -3.29 -4.71
N GLU A 150 7.34 -4.12 -3.71
CA GLU A 150 8.36 -4.90 -2.98
C GLU A 150 9.11 -5.87 -3.91
N TYR A 151 8.41 -6.51 -4.86
CA TYR A 151 8.99 -7.47 -5.79
C TYR A 151 9.50 -6.88 -7.11
N GLY A 152 9.45 -5.56 -7.27
CA GLY A 152 10.01 -4.86 -8.44
C GLY A 152 9.19 -4.97 -9.72
N VAL A 153 7.94 -5.39 -9.61
CA VAL A 153 6.98 -5.48 -10.73
C VAL A 153 6.47 -4.08 -11.11
N LEU A 154 6.20 -3.25 -10.10
CA LEU A 154 5.83 -1.85 -10.26
C LEU A 154 6.97 -0.94 -9.84
N VAL A 155 7.08 0.20 -10.52
CA VAL A 155 7.93 1.32 -10.09
C VAL A 155 7.03 2.43 -9.55
N ALA A 156 7.42 3.06 -8.44
CA ALA A 156 6.75 4.25 -7.88
C ALA A 156 7.75 5.40 -7.71
N TYR A 157 7.26 6.64 -7.78
CA TYR A 157 8.09 7.83 -7.53
C TYR A 157 8.14 8.17 -6.03
N PRO A 158 9.31 8.40 -5.42
CA PRO A 158 10.66 8.34 -6.02
C PRO A 158 11.14 6.91 -6.30
N ASP A 159 11.82 6.70 -7.43
CA ASP A 159 12.39 5.37 -7.80
C ASP A 159 13.69 5.14 -7.02
N ASP A 160 13.56 4.71 -5.78
CA ASP A 160 14.67 4.36 -4.87
C ASP A 160 14.56 2.91 -4.37
N GLN A 161 13.82 2.07 -5.11
CA GLN A 161 13.47 0.72 -4.68
C GLN A 161 14.65 -0.25 -4.76
N GLY A 162 15.66 0.05 -5.58
CA GLY A 162 16.97 -0.62 -5.63
C GLY A 162 16.89 -2.15 -5.70
N PHE A 163 16.89 -2.72 -6.90
CA PHE A 163 16.91 -4.18 -7.11
C PHE A 163 18.26 -4.63 -7.63
N GLU A 164 18.80 -5.70 -7.03
CA GLU A 164 19.97 -6.41 -7.51
C GLU A 164 19.50 -7.64 -8.29
N ASP A 165 19.60 -7.56 -9.62
CA ASP A 165 19.37 -8.67 -10.55
C ASP A 165 20.71 -9.16 -11.11
#